data_AF-A0A948RC91-F1
#
_entry.id   AF-A0A948RC91-F1
#
_cell.length_a   1.000
_cell.length_b   1.000
_cell.length_c   1.000
_cell.angle_alpha   90.00
_cell.angle_beta   90.00
_cell.angle_gamma   90.00
#
_symmetry.space_group_name_H-M   'P 1'
#
loop_
_entity.id
_entity.type
_entity.pdbx_description
1 polymer ?
#
loop_
_entity_poly.entity_id
_entity_poly.type
_entity_poly.pdbx_seq_one_letter_code
_entity_poly.pdbx_strand_id
1 'polypeptide(L)'
;MCENMPTLLNAYLDGELHGQRRLEVEKHLVSCAACRNDLQELHNVSDLLRAAPAPAFLPAERFVAQLILRLNAQDTALQLPRRPLRDRAPKPAAWAGWLVPAGLLGAWFFLRTIFTLTTAISAADASGLLGQASAWFTGSQSQAVWFAAITSLFGGQMSAAQQSTLSLFNQVSVFGGDLYSGFLWQAMVGLLYWGWLAVWWSRRGPRPVKVTAAPSQS
;
A
#
# COMPACT_ATOMS: atom_id res chain seq x y z
N MET A 1 19.33 -37.08 48.13
CA MET A 1 18.92 -36.96 46.72
C MET A 1 19.67 -35.78 46.13
N CYS A 2 20.42 -35.99 45.04
CA CYS A 2 21.34 -34.99 44.45
C CYS A 2 20.87 -34.48 43.08
N GLU A 3 19.62 -34.72 42.70
CA GLU A 3 19.10 -34.65 41.33
C GLU A 3 19.16 -33.25 40.67
N ASN A 4 19.23 -32.19 41.48
CA ASN A 4 19.34 -30.79 41.00
C ASN A 4 20.63 -30.08 41.45
N MET A 5 21.54 -30.81 42.09
CA MET A 5 22.75 -30.24 42.69
C MET A 5 23.80 -29.75 41.68
N PRO A 6 24.01 -30.38 40.50
CA PRO A 6 25.02 -29.95 39.53
C PRO A 6 24.77 -28.54 38.97
N THR A 7 23.52 -28.19 38.67
CA THR A 7 23.16 -26.85 38.16
C THR A 7 23.38 -25.78 39.22
N LEU A 8 23.07 -26.08 40.48
CA LEU A 8 23.29 -25.16 41.60
C LEU A 8 24.78 -25.02 41.94
N LEU A 9 25.59 -26.06 41.75
CA LEU A 9 27.04 -26.01 41.92
C LEU A 9 27.71 -25.04 40.95
N ASN A 10 27.31 -25.07 39.67
CA ASN A 10 27.82 -24.13 38.66
C ASN A 10 27.44 -22.68 39.02
N ALA A 11 26.17 -22.43 39.33
CA ALA A 11 25.71 -21.11 39.77
C ALA A 11 26.38 -20.65 41.08
N TYR A 12 26.71 -21.58 41.97
CA TYR A 12 27.48 -21.30 43.19
C TYR A 12 28.93 -20.90 42.87
N LEU A 13 29.58 -21.61 41.95
CA LEU A 13 30.95 -21.33 41.50
C LEU A 13 31.05 -19.97 40.80
N ASP A 14 30.05 -19.61 39.99
CA ASP A 14 29.96 -18.33 39.30
C ASP A 14 29.53 -17.17 40.23
N GLY A 15 29.17 -17.48 41.48
CA GLY A 15 28.74 -16.49 42.48
C GLY A 15 27.32 -15.95 42.29
N GLU A 16 26.52 -16.58 41.43
CA GLU A 16 25.15 -16.17 41.09
C GLU A 16 24.10 -16.56 42.14
N LEU A 17 24.46 -17.42 43.11
CA LEU A 17 23.55 -17.81 44.20
C LEU A 17 23.58 -16.83 45.37
N HIS A 18 22.38 -16.43 45.83
CA HIS A 18 22.20 -15.50 46.95
C HIS A 18 21.19 -16.02 47.98
N GLY A 19 21.31 -15.54 49.22
CA GLY A 19 20.35 -15.80 50.29
C GLY A 19 20.15 -17.28 50.61
N GLN A 20 18.89 -17.73 50.63
CA GLN A 20 18.52 -19.08 51.05
C GLN A 20 19.10 -20.19 50.16
N ARG A 21 19.22 -19.96 48.85
CA ARG A 21 19.75 -20.96 47.90
C ARG A 21 21.22 -21.24 48.12
N ARG A 22 22.00 -20.22 48.51
CA ARG A 22 23.41 -20.39 48.85
C ARG A 22 23.58 -21.22 50.13
N LEU A 23 22.79 -20.92 51.17
CA LEU A 23 22.81 -21.66 52.43
C LEU A 23 22.39 -23.13 52.25
N GLU A 24 21.45 -23.40 51.35
CA GLU A 24 21.03 -24.76 50.99
C GLU A 24 22.20 -25.55 50.38
N VAL A 25 22.93 -24.93 49.45
CA VAL A 25 24.12 -25.54 48.83
C VAL A 25 25.22 -25.78 49.85
N GLU A 26 25.53 -24.81 50.71
CA GLU A 26 26.55 -24.94 51.76
C GLU A 26 26.22 -26.08 52.74
N LYS A 27 24.95 -26.20 53.17
CA LYS A 27 24.50 -27.32 54.01
C LYS A 27 24.63 -28.67 53.31
N HIS A 28 24.33 -28.72 52.00
CA HIS A 28 24.47 -29.94 51.22
C HIS A 28 25.94 -30.37 51.08
N LEU A 29 26.85 -29.41 50.86
CA LEU A 29 28.29 -29.67 50.76
C LEU A 29 28.89 -30.23 52.05
N VAL A 30 28.33 -29.92 53.22
CA VAL A 30 28.77 -30.53 54.50
C VAL A 30 28.43 -32.03 54.53
N SER A 31 27.24 -32.42 54.07
CA SER A 31 26.75 -33.79 54.21
C SER A 31 27.07 -34.71 53.03
N CYS A 32 27.34 -34.18 51.83
CA CYS A 32 27.57 -34.97 50.62
C CYS A 32 29.03 -34.93 50.13
N ALA A 33 29.72 -36.07 50.17
CA ALA A 33 31.08 -36.18 49.64
C ALA A 33 31.15 -36.12 48.09
N ALA A 34 30.15 -36.66 47.40
CA ALA A 34 30.09 -36.66 45.94
C ALA A 34 30.06 -35.22 45.40
N CYS A 35 29.15 -34.38 45.91
CA CYS A 35 29.04 -32.99 45.45
C CYS A 35 30.25 -32.13 45.83
N ARG A 36 31.02 -32.48 46.88
CA ARG A 36 32.30 -31.82 47.14
C ARG A 36 33.34 -32.14 46.08
N ASN A 37 33.41 -33.40 45.64
CA ASN A 37 34.31 -33.81 44.58
C ASN A 37 33.95 -33.14 43.26
N ASP A 38 32.66 -33.08 42.92
CA ASP A 38 32.18 -32.40 41.70
C ASP A 38 32.56 -30.91 41.71
N LEU A 39 32.38 -30.23 42.85
CA LEU A 39 32.77 -28.83 43.01
C LEU A 39 34.30 -28.64 42.87
N GLN A 40 35.10 -29.56 43.41
CA GLN A 40 36.55 -29.52 43.26
C GLN A 40 36.99 -29.73 41.80
N GLU A 41 36.32 -30.63 41.06
CA GLU A 41 36.59 -30.85 39.65
C GLU A 41 36.29 -29.60 38.81
N LEU A 42 35.16 -28.92 39.07
CA LEU A 42 34.82 -27.65 38.44
C LEU A 42 35.83 -26.54 38.75
N HIS A 43 36.32 -26.45 39.99
CA HIS A 43 37.39 -25.53 40.36
C HIS A 43 38.69 -25.82 39.58
N ASN A 44 39.09 -27.08 39.48
CA ASN A 44 40.30 -27.46 38.74
C ASN A 44 40.20 -27.06 37.26
N VAL A 45 39.04 -27.23 36.62
CA VAL A 45 38.81 -26.79 35.24
C VAL A 45 38.88 -25.27 35.13
N SER A 46 38.27 -24.53 36.07
CA SER A 46 38.34 -23.06 36.10
C SER A 46 39.78 -22.56 36.23
N ASP A 47 40.57 -23.19 37.09
CA ASP A 47 41.97 -22.85 37.30
C ASP A 47 42.82 -23.15 36.06
N LEU A 48 42.58 -24.28 35.37
CA LEU A 48 43.22 -24.59 34.10
C LEU A 48 42.90 -23.55 33.02
N LEU A 49 41.66 -23.07 32.96
CA LEU A 49 41.26 -22.00 32.02
C LEU A 49 41.89 -20.65 32.38
N ARG A 50 42.03 -20.33 33.67
CA ARG A 50 42.72 -19.11 34.14
C ARG A 50 44.21 -19.15 33.92
N ALA A 51 44.82 -20.34 34.03
CA ALA A 51 46.24 -20.57 33.75
C ALA A 51 46.55 -20.61 32.25
N ALA A 52 45.54 -20.75 31.39
CA ALA A 52 45.73 -20.69 29.95
C ALA A 52 46.21 -19.30 29.55
N PRO A 53 47.25 -19.19 28.69
CA PRO A 53 47.71 -17.90 28.22
C PRO A 53 46.57 -17.20 27.47
N ALA A 54 46.24 -15.99 27.91
CA ALA A 54 45.25 -15.17 27.23
C ALA A 54 45.69 -15.01 25.75
N PRO A 55 44.79 -15.26 24.78
CA PRO A 55 45.11 -15.03 23.39
C PRO A 55 45.52 -13.57 23.24
N ALA A 56 46.60 -13.32 22.50
CA ALA A 56 47.04 -11.96 22.22
C ALA A 56 45.89 -11.21 21.52
N PHE A 57 45.20 -10.35 22.27
CA PHE A 57 44.14 -9.53 21.71
C PHE A 57 44.78 -8.63 20.67
N LEU A 58 44.34 -8.78 19.42
CA LEU A 58 44.72 -7.83 18.39
C LEU A 58 44.22 -6.44 18.81
N PRO A 59 45.01 -5.38 18.58
CA PRO A 59 44.53 -4.01 18.73
C PRO A 59 43.22 -3.84 17.98
N ALA A 60 42.26 -3.13 18.56
CA ALA A 60 40.91 -2.99 18.01
C ALA A 60 40.94 -2.52 16.55
N GLU A 61 41.90 -1.66 16.20
CA GLU A 61 42.11 -1.12 14.86
C GLU A 61 42.49 -2.21 13.86
N ARG A 62 43.38 -3.13 14.26
CA ARG A 62 43.78 -4.27 13.41
C ARG A 62 42.67 -5.29 13.25
N PHE A 63 41.88 -5.52 14.30
CA PHE A 63 40.71 -6.38 14.23
C PHE A 63 39.66 -5.85 13.26
N VAL A 64 39.30 -4.55 13.38
CA VAL A 64 38.33 -3.91 12.48
C VAL A 64 38.83 -3.93 11.04
N ALA A 65 40.12 -3.64 10.81
CA ALA A 65 40.70 -3.71 9.48
C ALA A 65 40.61 -5.12 8.87
N GLN A 66 40.93 -6.17 9.64
CA GLN A 66 40.82 -7.55 9.18
C GLN A 66 39.36 -7.99 8.96
N LEU A 67 38.44 -7.52 9.80
CA LEU A 67 37.02 -7.83 9.69
C LEU A 67 36.42 -7.23 8.41
N ILE A 68 36.70 -5.95 8.13
CA ILE A 68 36.24 -5.27 6.91
C ILE A 68 36.78 -5.96 5.67
N LEU A 69 38.07 -6.34 5.66
CA LEU A 69 38.66 -7.07 4.54
C LEU A 69 37.99 -8.44 4.33
N ARG A 70 37.67 -9.17 5.40
CA ARG A 70 36.98 -10.47 5.28
C ARG A 70 35.54 -10.33 4.82
N LEU A 71 34.79 -9.34 5.32
CA LEU A 71 33.42 -9.08 4.89
C LEU A 71 33.35 -8.70 3.41
N ASN A 72 34.22 -7.80 2.96
CA ASN A 72 34.29 -7.40 1.55
C ASN A 72 34.68 -8.57 0.63
N ALA A 73 35.62 -9.42 1.05
CA ALA A 73 35.99 -10.62 0.31
C ALA A 73 34.84 -11.64 0.25
N GLN A 74 34.08 -11.79 1.33
CA GLN A 74 32.89 -12.66 1.37
C GLN A 74 31.76 -12.13 0.50
N ASP A 75 31.50 -10.83 0.51
CA ASP A 75 30.49 -10.20 -0.38
C ASP A 75 30.84 -10.42 -1.86
N THR A 76 32.13 -10.39 -2.19
CA THR A 76 32.62 -10.65 -3.55
C THR A 76 32.50 -12.12 -3.92
N ALA A 77 32.81 -13.03 -3.00
CA ALA A 77 32.71 -14.47 -3.22
C ALA A 77 31.27 -15.00 -3.25
N LEU A 78 30.34 -14.36 -2.52
CA LEU A 78 28.95 -14.79 -2.41
C LEU A 78 28.01 -14.19 -3.46
N GLN A 79 28.48 -13.25 -4.32
CA GLN A 79 27.65 -12.51 -5.29
C GLN A 79 26.24 -12.23 -4.76
N LEU A 80 26.13 -11.81 -3.50
CA LEU A 80 24.84 -11.50 -2.92
C LEU A 80 24.35 -10.29 -3.70
N PRO A 81 23.24 -10.39 -4.46
CA PRO A 81 22.74 -9.23 -5.16
C PRO A 81 22.42 -8.22 -4.06
N ARG A 82 23.13 -7.08 -4.06
CA ARG A 82 22.78 -5.92 -3.24
C ARG A 82 21.31 -5.65 -3.51
N ARG A 83 20.44 -6.14 -2.63
CA ARG A 83 19.06 -5.69 -2.60
C ARG A 83 19.18 -4.21 -2.29
N PRO A 84 18.85 -3.30 -3.21
CA PRO A 84 18.73 -1.92 -2.81
C PRO A 84 17.75 -1.91 -1.65
N LEU A 85 18.15 -1.31 -0.53
CA LEU A 85 17.27 -0.88 0.53
C LEU A 85 16.34 0.18 -0.10
N ARG A 86 15.42 -0.31 -0.93
CA ARG A 86 14.29 0.45 -1.42
C ARG A 86 13.38 0.53 -0.22
N ASP A 87 13.39 1.71 0.37
CA ASP A 87 12.54 2.13 1.47
C ASP A 87 11.23 1.35 1.43
N ARG A 88 11.07 0.51 2.44
CA ARG A 88 9.85 -0.23 2.69
C ARG A 88 8.84 0.79 3.19
N ALA A 89 8.36 1.64 2.29
CA ALA A 89 7.16 2.43 2.52
C ALA A 89 6.07 1.45 2.99
N PRO A 90 5.41 1.72 4.13
CA PRO A 90 4.30 0.90 4.57
C PRO A 90 3.29 0.85 3.42
N LYS A 91 2.76 -0.34 3.10
CA LYS A 91 1.77 -0.51 2.05
C LYS A 91 0.37 -0.36 2.65
N PRO A 92 -0.29 0.82 2.61
CA PRO A 92 -1.75 0.89 2.68
C PRO A 92 -2.34 0.79 1.26
N ALA A 93 -1.77 -0.05 0.38
CA ALA A 93 -2.02 0.04 -1.06
C ALA A 93 -2.86 -1.11 -1.65
N ALA A 94 -3.38 -2.02 -0.82
CA ALA A 94 -4.30 -3.04 -1.31
C ALA A 94 -5.75 -2.50 -1.40
N TRP A 95 -6.22 -1.81 -0.36
CA TRP A 95 -7.56 -1.21 -0.33
C TRP A 95 -7.66 0.11 -1.09
N ALA A 96 -6.64 0.96 -1.01
CA ALA A 96 -6.59 2.23 -1.75
C ALA A 96 -6.62 2.03 -3.28
N GLY A 97 -6.15 0.88 -3.78
CA GLY A 97 -6.22 0.54 -5.19
C GLY A 97 -7.65 0.27 -5.72
N TRP A 98 -8.60 -0.08 -4.86
CA TRP A 98 -10.00 -0.30 -5.23
C TRP A 98 -10.90 0.92 -4.97
N LEU A 99 -10.48 1.81 -4.07
CA LEU A 99 -11.21 3.05 -3.79
C LEU A 99 -11.18 4.04 -4.97
N VAL A 100 -10.09 4.08 -5.73
CA VAL A 100 -9.98 4.93 -6.93
C VAL A 100 -10.99 4.55 -8.02
N PRO A 101 -11.07 3.28 -8.48
CA PRO A 101 -12.09 2.89 -9.46
C PRO A 101 -13.52 3.00 -8.90
N ALA A 102 -13.74 2.64 -7.64
CA ALA A 102 -15.06 2.76 -7.01
C ALA A 102 -15.54 4.22 -6.92
N GLY A 103 -14.64 5.14 -6.54
CA GLY A 103 -14.93 6.57 -6.49
C GLY A 103 -15.23 7.15 -7.88
N LEU A 104 -14.48 6.73 -8.90
CA LEU A 104 -14.73 7.17 -10.29
C LEU A 104 -16.07 6.67 -10.81
N LEU A 105 -16.43 5.41 -10.53
CA LEU A 105 -17.74 4.85 -10.91
C LEU A 105 -18.88 5.53 -10.18
N GLY A 106 -18.73 5.81 -8.88
CA GLY A 106 -19.71 6.54 -8.10
C GLY A 106 -19.94 7.95 -8.63
N ALA A 107 -18.85 8.70 -8.90
CA ALA A 107 -18.94 10.02 -9.50
C ALA A 107 -19.58 9.99 -10.90
N TRP A 108 -19.23 9.00 -11.73
CA TRP A 108 -19.81 8.82 -13.06
C TRP A 108 -21.33 8.56 -12.98
N PHE A 109 -21.75 7.65 -12.10
CA PHE A 109 -23.16 7.33 -11.91
C PHE A 109 -23.96 8.56 -11.45
N PHE A 110 -23.39 9.34 -10.52
CA PHE A 110 -23.99 10.57 -10.03
C PHE A 110 -24.15 11.64 -11.11
N LEU A 111 -23.11 11.87 -11.93
CA LEU A 111 -23.22 12.80 -13.06
C LEU A 111 -24.25 12.31 -14.09
N ARG A 112 -24.30 11.00 -14.34
CA ARG A 112 -25.26 10.40 -15.27
C ARG A 112 -26.70 10.53 -14.79
N THR A 113 -26.96 10.31 -13.51
CA THR A 113 -28.32 10.45 -12.94
C THR A 113 -28.79 11.90 -13.01
N ILE A 114 -27.92 12.86 -12.65
CA ILE A 114 -28.24 14.29 -12.79
C ILE A 114 -28.60 14.62 -14.23
N PHE A 115 -27.76 14.23 -15.19
CA PHE A 115 -28.01 14.54 -16.61
C PHE A 115 -29.33 13.92 -17.10
N THR A 116 -29.60 12.67 -16.71
CA THR A 116 -30.84 11.97 -17.09
C THR A 116 -32.06 12.68 -16.50
N LEU A 117 -31.99 13.10 -15.23
CA LEU A 117 -33.06 13.86 -14.58
C LEU A 117 -33.32 15.18 -15.31
N THR A 118 -32.25 15.92 -15.63
CA THR A 118 -32.35 17.18 -16.37
C THR A 118 -33.00 16.97 -17.73
N THR A 119 -32.60 15.93 -18.47
CA THR A 119 -33.21 15.63 -19.78
C THR A 119 -34.68 15.22 -19.67
N ALA A 120 -35.06 14.46 -18.64
CA ALA A 120 -36.44 14.05 -18.42
C ALA A 120 -37.33 15.25 -18.06
N ILE A 121 -36.82 16.16 -17.22
CA ILE A 121 -37.53 17.40 -16.87
C ILE A 121 -37.70 18.29 -18.10
N SER A 122 -36.65 18.48 -18.91
CA SER A 122 -36.74 19.29 -20.14
C SER A 122 -37.72 18.69 -21.16
N ALA A 123 -37.77 17.36 -21.29
CA ALA A 123 -38.74 16.68 -22.17
C ALA A 123 -40.18 16.77 -21.65
N ALA A 124 -40.36 16.70 -20.33
CA ALA A 124 -41.67 16.91 -19.68
C ALA A 124 -42.16 18.37 -19.84
N ASP A 125 -41.24 19.34 -19.86
CA ASP A 125 -41.57 20.74 -20.12
C ASP A 125 -41.98 20.95 -21.59
N ALA A 126 -41.21 20.39 -22.53
CA ALA A 126 -41.51 20.48 -23.96
C ALA A 126 -42.87 19.83 -24.34
N SER A 127 -43.34 18.86 -23.56
CA SER A 127 -44.66 18.24 -23.73
C SER A 127 -45.79 18.98 -23.01
N GLY A 128 -45.50 20.10 -22.33
CA GLY A 128 -46.47 20.90 -21.57
C GLY A 128 -46.93 20.25 -20.26
N LEU A 129 -46.30 19.15 -19.85
CA LEU A 129 -46.68 18.32 -18.71
C LEU A 129 -46.39 19.02 -17.36
N LEU A 130 -45.45 19.96 -17.34
CA LEU A 130 -45.03 20.71 -16.16
C LEU A 130 -45.77 22.05 -15.95
N GLY A 131 -46.56 22.49 -16.93
CA GLY A 131 -47.38 23.71 -16.82
C GLY A 131 -46.61 24.94 -16.33
N GLN A 132 -47.08 25.57 -15.26
CA GLN A 132 -46.46 26.77 -14.68
C GLN A 132 -45.25 26.47 -13.78
N ALA A 133 -45.01 25.21 -13.43
CA ALA A 133 -43.94 24.83 -12.50
C ALA A 133 -42.54 24.94 -13.14
N SER A 134 -42.42 24.88 -14.46
CA SER A 134 -41.12 24.96 -15.16
C SER A 134 -40.47 26.34 -15.09
N ALA A 135 -41.24 27.40 -14.80
CA ALA A 135 -40.71 28.76 -14.59
C ALA A 135 -39.80 28.87 -13.36
N TRP A 136 -39.94 27.98 -12.37
CA TRP A 136 -39.06 27.94 -11.19
C TRP A 136 -37.79 27.11 -11.40
N PHE A 137 -37.77 26.21 -12.39
CA PHE A 137 -36.63 25.33 -12.66
C PHE A 137 -35.73 25.84 -13.79
N THR A 138 -36.24 26.66 -14.71
CA THR A 138 -35.51 27.17 -15.88
C THR A 138 -34.78 28.49 -15.59
N GLY A 139 -33.84 28.46 -14.65
CA GLY A 139 -32.86 29.54 -14.50
C GLY A 139 -32.01 29.67 -15.77
N SER A 140 -32.31 30.68 -16.60
CA SER A 140 -31.67 31.02 -17.88
C SER A 140 -31.79 29.95 -18.98
N GLN A 141 -32.73 30.15 -19.93
CA GLN A 141 -32.71 29.45 -21.21
C GLN A 141 -31.45 29.86 -21.98
N SER A 142 -30.47 28.97 -22.06
CA SER A 142 -29.31 29.13 -22.95
C SER A 142 -29.78 29.08 -24.41
N GLN A 143 -29.76 30.22 -25.09
CA GLN A 143 -30.03 30.32 -26.52
C GLN A 143 -28.75 30.05 -27.32
N ALA A 144 -28.84 29.30 -28.42
CA ALA A 144 -27.69 29.11 -29.28
C ALA A 144 -27.33 30.42 -30.01
N VAL A 145 -26.03 30.69 -30.15
CA VAL A 145 -25.52 31.94 -30.78
C VAL A 145 -26.08 32.13 -32.19
N TRP A 146 -26.26 31.05 -32.95
CA TRP A 146 -26.84 31.11 -34.30
C TRP A 146 -28.31 31.55 -34.28
N PHE A 147 -29.09 31.15 -33.26
CA PHE A 147 -30.49 31.53 -33.13
C PHE A 147 -30.63 33.00 -32.80
N ALA A 148 -29.79 33.53 -31.91
CA ALA A 148 -29.73 34.96 -31.60
C ALA A 148 -29.35 35.80 -32.84
N ALA A 149 -28.42 35.30 -33.67
CA ALA A 149 -28.04 35.97 -34.91
C ALA A 149 -29.18 35.99 -35.94
N ILE A 150 -29.90 34.87 -36.13
CA ILE A 150 -31.01 34.81 -37.10
C ILE A 150 -32.21 35.65 -36.64
N THR A 151 -32.56 35.59 -35.35
CA THR A 151 -33.68 36.36 -34.80
C THR A 151 -33.41 37.86 -34.75
N SER A 152 -32.17 38.29 -34.53
CA SER A 152 -31.80 39.71 -34.60
C SER A 152 -31.83 40.26 -36.04
N LEU A 153 -31.45 39.46 -37.04
CA LEU A 153 -31.46 39.87 -38.45
C LEU A 153 -32.84 39.80 -39.11
N PHE A 154 -33.65 38.79 -38.77
CA PHE A 154 -34.88 38.48 -39.50
C PHE A 154 -36.14 38.39 -38.63
N GLY A 155 -36.03 38.58 -37.31
CA GLY A 155 -37.13 38.36 -36.37
C GLY A 155 -38.38 39.20 -36.64
N GLY A 156 -38.22 40.44 -37.09
CA GLY A 156 -39.32 41.33 -37.45
C GLY A 156 -40.04 41.00 -38.75
N GLN A 157 -39.45 40.15 -39.61
CA GLN A 157 -40.03 39.74 -40.91
C GLN A 157 -40.60 38.31 -40.89
N MET A 158 -40.41 37.58 -39.79
CA MET A 158 -40.86 36.19 -39.67
C MET A 158 -42.31 36.10 -39.20
N SER A 159 -43.08 35.26 -39.86
CA SER A 159 -44.41 34.86 -39.38
C SER A 159 -44.32 34.03 -38.09
N ALA A 160 -45.40 34.00 -37.30
CA ALA A 160 -45.46 33.23 -36.05
C ALA A 160 -45.13 31.73 -36.24
N ALA A 161 -45.49 31.15 -37.39
CA ALA A 161 -45.17 29.76 -37.74
C ALA A 161 -43.67 29.53 -38.04
N GLN A 162 -42.97 30.53 -38.56
CA GLN A 162 -41.52 30.46 -38.79
C GLN A 162 -40.73 30.63 -37.48
N GLN A 163 -41.23 31.47 -36.58
CA GLN A 163 -40.63 31.64 -35.26
C GLN A 163 -40.72 30.36 -34.41
N SER A 164 -41.86 29.65 -34.47
CA SER A 164 -42.04 28.39 -33.74
C SER A 164 -41.18 27.25 -34.27
N THR A 165 -41.01 27.15 -35.59
CA THR A 165 -40.13 26.16 -36.20
C THR A 165 -38.66 26.42 -35.88
N LEU A 166 -38.21 27.68 -35.91
CA LEU A 166 -36.86 28.06 -35.52
C LEU A 166 -36.57 27.82 -34.03
N SER A 167 -37.53 28.04 -33.13
CA SER A 167 -37.34 27.76 -31.71
C SER A 167 -37.17 26.26 -31.44
N LEU A 168 -37.87 25.40 -32.18
CA LEU A 168 -37.67 23.95 -32.11
C LEU A 168 -36.25 23.55 -32.58
N PHE A 169 -35.77 24.14 -33.68
CA PHE A 169 -34.40 23.91 -34.14
C PHE A 169 -33.35 24.41 -33.13
N ASN A 170 -33.59 25.56 -32.49
CA ASN A 170 -32.73 26.05 -31.41
C ASN A 170 -32.64 25.06 -30.25
N GLN A 171 -33.79 24.56 -29.76
CA GLN A 171 -33.84 23.56 -28.69
C GLN A 171 -33.07 22.28 -29.07
N VAL A 172 -33.26 21.77 -30.30
CA VAL A 172 -32.53 20.60 -30.79
C VAL A 172 -31.02 20.85 -30.86
N SER A 173 -30.60 22.04 -31.28
CA SER A 173 -29.17 22.39 -31.41
C SER A 173 -28.47 22.55 -30.05
N VAL A 174 -29.13 23.19 -29.08
CA VAL A 174 -28.62 23.35 -27.71
C VAL A 174 -28.52 21.98 -27.05
N PHE A 175 -29.57 21.16 -27.21
CA PHE A 175 -29.58 19.78 -26.75
C PHE A 175 -28.45 18.93 -27.37
N GLY A 176 -28.21 19.07 -28.67
CA GLY A 176 -27.13 18.38 -29.37
C GLY A 176 -25.75 18.82 -28.87
N GLY A 177 -25.53 20.12 -28.65
CA GLY A 177 -24.28 20.66 -28.12
C GLY A 177 -23.94 20.16 -26.71
N ASP A 178 -24.93 20.17 -25.82
CA ASP A 178 -24.78 19.68 -24.45
C ASP A 178 -24.54 18.16 -24.39
N LEU A 179 -25.24 17.39 -25.24
CA LEU A 179 -24.99 15.95 -25.36
C LEU A 179 -23.58 15.67 -25.90
N TYR A 180 -23.14 16.40 -26.91
CA TYR A 180 -21.83 16.19 -27.53
C TYR A 180 -20.68 16.56 -26.58
N SER A 181 -20.81 17.69 -25.89
CA SER A 181 -19.87 18.13 -24.85
C SER A 181 -19.81 17.12 -23.69
N GLY A 182 -20.97 16.69 -23.20
CA GLY A 182 -21.06 15.68 -22.15
C GLY A 182 -20.44 14.34 -22.56
N PHE A 183 -20.67 13.90 -23.79
CA PHE A 183 -20.12 12.63 -24.30
C PHE A 183 -18.60 12.71 -24.50
N LEU A 184 -18.07 13.83 -25.01
CA LEU A 184 -16.63 14.04 -25.16
C LEU A 184 -15.91 14.03 -23.81
N TRP A 185 -16.47 14.72 -22.81
CA TRP A 185 -15.92 14.70 -21.46
C TRP A 185 -15.96 13.30 -20.84
N GLN A 186 -17.06 12.57 -21.02
CA GLN A 186 -17.20 11.18 -20.56
C GLN A 186 -16.21 10.24 -21.24
N ALA A 187 -16.02 10.36 -22.56
CA ALA A 187 -15.05 9.59 -23.32
C ALA A 187 -13.63 9.87 -22.82
N MET A 188 -13.30 11.13 -22.52
CA MET A 188 -11.99 11.51 -21.97
C MET A 188 -11.72 10.87 -20.60
N VAL A 189 -12.68 10.94 -19.67
CA VAL A 189 -12.56 10.30 -18.35
C VAL A 189 -12.45 8.77 -18.49
N GLY A 190 -13.24 8.18 -19.37
CA GLY A 190 -13.17 6.75 -19.68
C GLY A 190 -11.79 6.34 -20.20
N LEU A 191 -11.24 7.05 -21.18
CA LEU A 191 -9.90 6.77 -21.71
C LEU A 191 -8.81 6.91 -20.65
N LEU A 192 -8.91 7.92 -19.79
CA LEU A 192 -7.95 8.13 -18.71
C LEU A 192 -8.00 7.00 -17.67
N TYR A 193 -9.21 6.51 -17.37
CA TYR A 193 -9.42 5.34 -16.52
C TYR A 193 -8.84 4.06 -17.13
N TRP A 194 -9.11 3.79 -18.40
CA TRP A 194 -8.59 2.62 -19.11
C TRP A 194 -7.06 2.66 -19.23
N GLY A 195 -6.49 3.84 -19.47
CA GLY A 195 -5.04 4.04 -19.46
C GLY A 195 -4.41 3.74 -18.09
N TRP A 196 -5.04 4.22 -17.01
CA TRP A 196 -4.59 3.90 -15.65
C TRP A 196 -4.66 2.39 -15.35
N LEU A 197 -5.75 1.73 -15.76
CA LEU A 197 -5.96 0.29 -15.55
C LEU A 197 -4.92 -0.55 -16.32
N ALA A 198 -4.62 -0.17 -17.57
CA ALA A 198 -3.59 -0.81 -18.38
C ALA A 198 -2.19 -0.69 -17.73
N VAL A 199 -1.84 0.51 -17.24
CA VAL A 199 -0.57 0.75 -16.52
C VAL A 199 -0.51 -0.05 -15.22
N TRP A 200 -1.61 -0.09 -14.47
CA TRP A 200 -1.69 -0.85 -13.22
C TRP A 200 -1.52 -2.36 -13.47
N TRP A 201 -2.13 -2.89 -14.53
CA TRP A 201 -2.05 -4.31 -14.87
C TRP A 201 -0.65 -4.69 -15.36
N SER A 202 -0.02 -3.84 -16.18
CA SER A 202 1.37 -3.99 -16.59
C SER A 202 2.34 -4.01 -15.40
N ARG A 203 2.11 -3.16 -14.40
CA ARG A 203 2.93 -3.11 -13.17
C ARG A 203 2.71 -4.31 -12.24
N ARG A 204 1.62 -5.05 -12.40
CA ARG A 204 1.30 -6.28 -11.65
C ARG A 204 1.63 -7.56 -12.42
N GLY A 205 2.54 -7.49 -13.40
CA GLY A 205 2.94 -8.61 -14.23
C GLY A 205 3.15 -9.91 -13.43
N PRO A 206 2.75 -11.06 -14.01
CA PRO A 206 2.73 -12.34 -13.30
C PRO A 206 4.10 -12.61 -12.71
N ARG A 207 4.13 -12.81 -11.38
CA ARG A 207 5.36 -13.24 -10.71
C ARG A 207 5.79 -14.54 -11.38
N PRO A 208 7.01 -14.63 -11.94
CA PRO A 208 7.49 -15.88 -12.49
C PRO A 208 7.49 -16.89 -11.35
N VAL A 209 6.64 -17.91 -11.48
CA VAL A 209 6.64 -19.06 -10.58
C VAL A 209 8.00 -19.72 -10.79
N LYS A 210 8.91 -19.54 -9.84
CA LYS A 210 10.17 -20.28 -9.82
C LYS A 210 9.81 -21.75 -9.61
N VAL A 211 9.74 -22.52 -10.69
CA VAL A 211 9.72 -23.98 -10.63
C VAL A 211 11.12 -24.38 -10.18
N THR A 212 11.27 -24.65 -8.88
CA THR A 212 12.47 -25.30 -8.34
C THR A 212 12.57 -26.69 -8.98
N ALA A 213 13.49 -26.83 -9.93
CA ALA A 213 13.89 -28.13 -10.46
C ALA A 213 14.50 -28.96 -9.31
N ALA A 214 13.93 -30.14 -9.08
CA ALA A 214 14.47 -31.11 -8.14
C ALA A 214 15.83 -31.62 -8.64
N PRO A 215 16.82 -31.84 -7.74
CA PRO A 215 18.08 -32.44 -8.13
C PRO A 215 17.86 -33.89 -8.56
N SER A 216 18.23 -34.21 -9.81
CA SER A 216 18.33 -35.57 -10.31
C SER A 216 19.39 -36.31 -9.50
N GLN A 217 18.95 -37.30 -8.71
CA GLN A 217 19.85 -38.26 -8.10
C GLN A 217 20.24 -39.31 -9.14
N SER A 218 21.55 -39.57 -9.16
CA SER A 218 22.30 -40.57 -9.93
C SER A 218 21.77 -42.00 -9.78
#